data_AF-A0A965KP00-F1
#
_entry.id   AF-A0A965KP00-F1
#
_cell.length_a   1.000
_cell.length_b   1.000
_cell.length_c   1.000
_cell.angle_alpha   90.00
_cell.angle_beta   90.00
_cell.angle_gamma   90.00
#
_symmetry.space_group_name_H-M   'P 1'
#
loop_
_entity.id
_entity.type
_entity.pdbx_description
1 polymer ?
#
loop_
_entity_poly.entity_id
_entity_poly.type
_entity_poly.pdbx_seq_one_letter_code
_entity_poly.pdbx_strand_id
1 'polypeptide(L)'
;MTDAHMMVRITDPDTSHEAAYNFDPTEMEGLVLQAIANFPNGCIADDLERALPFARWNTITPRLAPLIRKGLIVDTGERRKAKSGRGQRVVKFVPEPERVAVPTKPKKRGWVGLNDEELQALSDGWSIMFGGYVQDFAKAIEDRLKEKNGG
;
A
#
# COMPACT_ATOMS: atom_id res chain seq x y z
N MET A 1 4.01 53.04 -22.90
CA MET A 1 2.58 52.79 -22.62
C MET A 1 2.39 51.28 -22.65
N THR A 2 2.15 50.67 -21.50
CA THR A 2 1.97 49.21 -21.36
C THR A 2 0.51 48.87 -21.63
N ASP A 3 0.28 48.10 -22.69
CA ASP A 3 -1.05 47.69 -23.16
C ASP A 3 -1.50 46.42 -22.45
N ALA A 4 -2.73 46.45 -21.92
CA ALA A 4 -3.23 45.57 -20.85
C ALA A 4 -4.19 44.48 -21.36
N HIS A 5 -3.95 43.93 -22.56
CA HIS A 5 -4.93 43.08 -23.26
C HIS A 5 -4.46 41.70 -23.73
N MET A 6 -3.38 41.14 -23.19
CA MET A 6 -3.02 39.72 -23.40
C MET A 6 -2.78 39.01 -22.07
N MET A 7 -3.85 38.94 -21.27
CA MET A 7 -3.93 38.13 -20.05
C MET A 7 -4.53 36.76 -20.41
N VAL A 8 -3.75 35.89 -21.05
CA VAL A 8 -4.10 34.45 -21.19
C VAL A 8 -2.83 33.64 -20.95
N ARG A 9 -2.87 32.79 -19.91
CA ARG A 9 -1.77 31.92 -19.47
C ARG A 9 -1.36 31.00 -20.62
N ILE A 10 -0.13 31.13 -21.10
CA ILE A 10 0.36 30.46 -22.32
C ILE A 10 1.21 29.21 -22.04
N THR A 11 1.32 28.75 -20.79
CA THR A 11 2.17 27.59 -20.44
C THR A 11 1.67 26.86 -19.19
N ASP A 12 0.51 26.20 -19.28
CA ASP A 12 0.29 25.00 -18.47
C ASP A 12 0.32 23.78 -19.41
N PRO A 13 1.01 22.69 -19.05
CA PRO A 13 1.72 21.84 -19.99
C PRO A 13 0.83 20.76 -20.62
N ASP A 14 1.29 20.22 -21.75
CA ASP A 14 0.87 18.98 -22.43
C ASP A 14 0.97 17.70 -21.55
N THR A 15 0.69 17.77 -20.26
CA THR A 15 0.67 16.61 -19.36
C THR A 15 -0.70 15.93 -19.40
N SER A 16 -1.15 15.57 -20.60
CA SER A 16 -2.33 14.72 -20.81
C SER A 16 -2.01 13.44 -21.59
N HIS A 17 -0.77 13.20 -22.04
CA HIS A 17 -0.48 12.12 -22.99
C HIS A 17 0.54 11.05 -22.60
N GLU A 18 1.21 11.09 -21.44
CA GLU A 18 2.16 10.02 -21.04
C GLU A 18 1.91 9.39 -19.66
N ALA A 19 0.80 9.73 -18.98
CA ALA A 19 0.44 9.18 -17.67
C ALA A 19 -0.20 7.77 -17.71
N ALA A 20 -0.07 7.06 -18.85
CA ALA A 20 -0.84 5.88 -19.19
C ALA A 20 -0.06 4.55 -19.01
N TYR A 21 0.77 4.44 -17.99
CA TYR A 21 1.23 3.13 -17.50
C TYR A 21 0.48 2.75 -16.21
N ASN A 22 -0.80 2.42 -16.41
CA ASN A 22 -1.63 1.50 -15.61
C ASN A 22 -1.79 1.74 -14.10
N PHE A 23 -2.33 2.89 -13.69
CA PHE A 23 -3.05 2.97 -12.42
C PHE A 23 -4.29 3.84 -12.54
N ASP A 24 -5.43 3.23 -12.84
CA ASP A 24 -6.73 3.90 -12.73
C ASP A 24 -7.10 3.98 -11.24
N PRO A 25 -7.08 5.17 -10.61
CA PRO A 25 -7.68 5.34 -9.30
C PRO A 25 -9.20 5.18 -9.42
N THR A 26 -9.83 4.60 -8.40
CA THR A 26 -11.30 4.71 -8.28
C THR A 26 -11.70 6.19 -8.22
N GLU A 27 -12.94 6.56 -8.59
CA GLU A 27 -13.38 7.97 -8.63
C GLU A 27 -13.01 8.76 -7.35
N MET A 28 -13.25 8.17 -6.18
CA MET A 28 -12.89 8.77 -4.88
C MET A 28 -11.38 8.85 -4.65
N GLU A 29 -10.60 7.87 -5.10
CA GLU A 29 -9.13 7.94 -5.04
C GLU A 29 -8.60 9.07 -5.93
N GLY A 30 -9.20 9.28 -7.10
CA GLY A 30 -8.84 10.37 -8.02
C GLY A 30 -9.08 11.73 -7.39
N LEU A 31 -10.26 11.93 -6.77
CA LEU A 31 -10.59 13.17 -6.06
C LEU A 31 -9.62 13.44 -4.89
N VAL A 32 -9.29 12.41 -4.11
CA VAL A 32 -8.33 12.53 -3.01
C VAL A 32 -6.93 12.86 -3.54
N LEU A 33 -6.50 12.22 -4.61
CA LEU A 33 -5.20 12.47 -5.23
C LEU A 33 -5.08 13.92 -5.73
N GLN A 34 -6.11 14.42 -6.42
CA GLN A 34 -6.18 15.81 -6.87
C GLN A 34 -6.13 16.78 -5.68
N ALA A 35 -6.87 16.48 -4.61
CA ALA A 35 -6.82 17.31 -3.40
C ALA A 35 -5.41 17.35 -2.79
N ILE A 36 -4.72 16.21 -2.71
CA ILE A 36 -3.33 16.13 -2.19
C ILE A 36 -2.36 16.93 -3.09
N ALA A 37 -2.55 16.91 -4.41
CA ALA A 37 -1.70 17.65 -5.35
C ALA A 37 -1.74 19.18 -5.13
N ASN A 38 -2.84 19.71 -4.59
CA ASN A 38 -2.95 21.13 -4.23
C ASN A 38 -2.17 21.52 -2.97
N PHE A 39 -1.56 20.57 -2.25
CA PHE A 39 -0.77 20.83 -1.04
C PHE A 39 0.73 20.56 -1.28
N PRO A 40 1.52 21.55 -1.74
CA PRO A 40 2.93 21.35 -2.09
C PRO A 40 3.82 20.95 -0.90
N ASN A 41 3.46 21.38 0.31
CA ASN A 41 4.15 21.05 1.56
C ASN A 41 3.59 19.80 2.25
N GLY A 42 2.76 19.03 1.54
CA GLY A 42 2.05 17.89 2.09
C GLY A 42 0.93 18.27 3.05
N CYS A 43 0.00 17.33 3.19
CA CYS A 43 -1.24 17.51 3.93
C CYS A 43 -1.48 16.35 4.91
N ILE A 44 -2.24 16.63 5.96
CA ILE A 44 -2.83 15.58 6.81
C ILE A 44 -4.26 15.29 6.41
N ALA A 45 -4.85 14.22 6.93
CA ALA A 45 -6.22 13.84 6.57
C ALA A 45 -7.27 14.88 7.02
N ASP A 46 -7.01 15.64 8.10
CA ASP A 46 -7.85 16.80 8.47
C ASP A 46 -7.80 17.93 7.42
N ASP A 47 -6.67 18.13 6.73
CA ASP A 47 -6.56 19.13 5.66
C ASP A 47 -7.39 18.68 4.45
N LEU A 48 -7.39 17.39 4.15
CA LEU A 48 -8.18 16.80 3.07
C LEU A 48 -9.68 16.85 3.35
N GLU A 49 -10.11 16.61 4.60
CA GLU A 49 -11.53 16.76 4.98
C GLU A 49 -12.00 18.22 4.84
N ARG A 50 -11.10 19.20 5.04
CA ARG A 50 -11.41 20.62 4.78
C ARG A 50 -11.47 20.95 3.28
N ALA A 51 -10.59 20.35 2.48
CA ALA A 51 -10.54 20.56 1.03
C ALA A 51 -11.69 19.84 0.29
N LEU A 52 -12.17 18.72 0.85
CA LEU A 52 -13.25 17.90 0.29
C LEU A 52 -14.44 17.90 1.27
N PRO A 53 -15.25 18.97 1.33
CA PRO A 53 -16.31 19.12 2.34
C PRO A 53 -17.40 18.04 2.25
N PHE A 54 -17.52 17.36 1.10
CA PHE A 54 -18.43 16.23 0.89
C PHE A 54 -17.84 14.88 1.31
N ALA A 55 -16.53 14.78 1.56
CA ALA A 55 -15.85 13.56 1.93
C ALA A 55 -15.38 13.61 3.39
N ARG A 56 -15.84 12.66 4.18
CA ARG A 56 -15.47 12.54 5.60
C ARG A 56 -14.14 11.81 5.76
N TRP A 57 -13.55 11.95 6.95
CA TRP A 57 -12.35 11.23 7.38
C TRP A 57 -12.34 9.73 7.03
N ASN A 58 -13.43 9.02 7.34
CA ASN A 58 -13.59 7.58 7.12
C ASN A 58 -13.70 7.21 5.62
N THR A 59 -13.97 8.18 4.76
CA THR A 59 -13.93 8.04 3.31
C THR A 59 -12.53 8.32 2.75
N ILE A 60 -11.79 9.27 3.34
CA ILE A 60 -10.47 9.71 2.86
C ILE A 60 -9.37 8.75 3.31
N THR A 61 -9.28 8.47 4.61
CA THR A 61 -8.14 7.73 5.18
C THR A 61 -7.89 6.34 4.60
N PRO A 62 -8.91 5.54 4.23
CA PRO A 62 -8.66 4.23 3.64
C PRO A 62 -7.97 4.29 2.26
N ARG A 63 -7.95 5.46 1.60
CA ARG A 63 -7.49 5.65 0.21
C ARG A 63 -6.03 6.07 0.16
N LEU A 64 -5.51 6.63 1.25
CA LEU A 64 -4.11 7.01 1.36
C LEU A 64 -3.17 5.81 1.24
N ALA A 65 -3.50 4.66 1.85
CA ALA A 65 -2.64 3.48 1.79
C ALA A 65 -2.56 2.88 0.37
N PRO A 66 -3.65 2.67 -0.38
CA PRO A 66 -3.61 2.34 -1.80
C PRO A 66 -2.78 3.33 -2.63
N LEU A 67 -3.03 4.63 -2.51
CA LEU A 67 -2.30 5.66 -3.27
C LEU A 67 -0.78 5.61 -3.02
N ILE A 68 -0.36 5.33 -1.78
CA ILE A 68 1.06 5.11 -1.45
C ILE A 68 1.62 3.86 -2.11
N ARG A 69 0.88 2.75 -2.09
CA ARG A 69 1.31 1.50 -2.76
C ARG A 69 1.41 1.67 -4.27
N LYS A 70 0.56 2.50 -4.86
CA LYS A 70 0.59 2.89 -6.28
C LYS A 70 1.74 3.85 -6.61
N GLY A 71 2.43 4.41 -5.62
CA GLY A 71 3.49 5.39 -5.83
C GLY A 71 3.00 6.78 -6.26
N LEU A 72 1.69 7.05 -6.12
CA LEU A 72 1.08 8.34 -6.50
C LEU A 72 1.26 9.40 -5.42
N ILE A 73 1.39 8.96 -4.16
CA ILE A 73 1.69 9.81 -3.01
C ILE A 73 2.75 9.13 -2.12
N VAL A 74 3.48 9.91 -1.35
CA VAL A 74 4.49 9.41 -0.39
C VAL A 74 4.16 9.86 1.02
N ASP A 75 4.45 9.01 2.00
CA ASP A 75 4.49 9.42 3.41
C ASP A 75 5.84 10.05 3.68
N THR A 76 5.83 11.32 4.07
CA THR A 76 7.05 12.09 4.38
C THR A 76 7.74 11.61 5.65
N GLY A 77 7.07 10.80 6.47
CA GLY A 77 7.54 10.40 7.81
C GLY A 77 7.23 11.44 8.89
N GLU A 78 6.87 12.66 8.50
CA GLU A 78 6.51 13.72 9.43
C GLU A 78 5.12 13.51 10.03
N ARG A 79 4.93 14.02 11.25
CA ARG A 79 3.66 14.01 11.96
C ARG A 79 3.22 15.42 12.30
N ARG A 80 2.04 15.83 11.81
CA ARG A 80 1.43 17.13 12.14
C ARG A 80 0.23 16.93 13.06
N LYS A 81 0.02 17.88 13.97
CA LYS A 81 -1.05 17.81 14.98
C LYS A 81 -2.41 18.04 14.32
N ALA A 82 -3.32 17.09 14.51
CA ALA A 82 -4.72 17.18 14.09
C ALA A 82 -5.53 18.15 14.96
N LYS A 83 -6.76 18.46 14.53
CA LYS A 83 -7.76 19.14 15.36
C LYS A 83 -8.06 18.39 16.66
N SER A 84 -8.00 17.06 16.62
CA SER A 84 -8.15 16.20 17.81
C SER A 84 -6.94 16.22 18.76
N GLY A 85 -5.84 16.87 18.39
CA GLY A 85 -4.58 16.86 19.13
C GLY A 85 -3.69 15.64 18.87
N ARG A 86 -4.18 14.61 18.14
CA ARG A 86 -3.39 13.43 17.76
C ARG A 86 -2.48 13.74 16.58
N GLY A 87 -1.32 13.09 16.52
CA GLY A 87 -0.39 13.20 15.39
C GLY A 87 -0.88 12.43 14.16
N GLN A 88 -0.98 13.11 13.02
CA GLN A 88 -1.32 12.52 11.73
C GLN A 88 -0.12 12.54 10.80
N ARG A 89 -0.01 11.51 9.95
CA ARG A 89 1.03 11.44 8.92
C ARG A 89 0.82 12.52 7.87
N VAL A 90 1.91 13.16 7.47
CA VAL A 90 1.91 14.13 6.38
C VAL A 90 2.20 13.38 5.08
N VAL A 91 1.24 13.42 4.15
CA VAL A 91 1.37 12.82 2.82
C VAL A 91 1.63 13.90 1.78
N LYS A 92 2.43 13.58 0.75
CA LYS A 92 2.77 14.48 -0.35
C LYS A 92 2.53 13.81 -1.69
N PHE A 93 2.07 14.58 -2.67
CA PHE A 93 1.93 14.12 -4.06
C PHE A 93 3.31 13.87 -4.68
N VAL A 94 3.40 12.82 -5.52
CA VAL A 94 4.61 12.50 -6.27
C VAL A 94 4.37 12.79 -7.76
N PRO A 95 5.04 13.81 -8.34
CA PRO A 95 4.88 14.14 -9.74
C PRO A 95 5.54 13.09 -10.64
N GLU A 96 5.10 13.02 -11.90
CA GLU A 96 5.45 11.98 -12.88
C GLU A 96 6.96 11.73 -13.10
N PRO A 97 7.88 12.71 -13.05
CA PRO A 97 9.32 12.39 -13.14
C PRO A 97 9.89 11.71 -11.89
N GLU A 98 9.20 11.77 -10.74
CA GLU A 98 9.67 11.26 -9.44
C GLU A 98 8.92 9.99 -8.99
N ARG A 99 7.95 9.50 -9.75
CA ARG A 99 7.18 8.28 -9.43
C ARG A 99 8.06 7.04 -9.62
N VAL A 100 8.87 6.74 -8.61
CA VAL A 100 9.64 5.50 -8.57
C VAL A 100 8.68 4.32 -8.41
N ALA A 101 8.88 3.24 -9.18
CA ALA A 101 8.17 1.99 -8.96
C ALA A 101 8.41 1.52 -7.52
N VAL A 102 7.42 1.69 -6.65
CA VAL A 102 7.54 1.32 -5.24
C VAL A 102 7.72 -0.20 -5.19
N PRO A 103 8.76 -0.74 -4.52
CA PRO A 103 8.83 -2.17 -4.28
C PRO A 103 7.65 -2.54 -3.39
N THR A 104 6.61 -3.11 -4.02
CA THR A 104 5.46 -3.63 -3.29
C THR A 104 5.98 -4.68 -2.31
N LYS A 105 5.54 -4.64 -1.04
CA LYS A 105 5.88 -5.69 -0.07
C LYS A 105 5.60 -7.05 -0.71
N PRO A 106 6.53 -8.01 -0.68
CA PRO A 106 6.30 -9.31 -1.27
C PRO A 106 5.00 -9.88 -0.70
N LYS A 107 4.12 -10.34 -1.59
CA LYS A 107 2.85 -10.95 -1.22
C LYS A 107 3.18 -12.07 -0.22
N LYS A 108 2.62 -12.03 1.00
CA LYS A 108 2.84 -13.09 2.00
C LYS A 108 2.50 -14.42 1.33
N ARG A 109 3.46 -15.35 1.26
CA ARG A 109 3.22 -16.70 0.74
C ARG A 109 2.18 -17.33 1.67
N GLY A 110 1.14 -17.93 1.10
CA GLY A 110 0.15 -18.69 1.88
C GLY A 110 0.84 -19.87 2.55
N TRP A 111 0.40 -20.24 3.75
CA TRP A 111 0.87 -21.43 4.45
C TRP A 111 0.58 -22.66 3.57
N VAL A 112 1.60 -23.48 3.31
CA VAL A 112 1.47 -24.72 2.55
C VAL A 112 1.61 -25.90 3.51
N GLY A 113 0.56 -26.71 3.61
CA GLY A 113 0.51 -27.91 4.44
C GLY A 113 1.17 -29.13 3.78
N LEU A 114 1.04 -30.28 4.45
CA LEU A 114 1.38 -31.59 3.91
C LEU A 114 0.15 -32.18 3.23
N ASN A 115 0.36 -32.89 2.12
CA ASN A 115 -0.71 -33.70 1.51
C ASN A 115 -0.77 -35.08 2.17
N ASP A 116 -1.81 -35.84 1.84
CA ASP A 116 -2.07 -37.15 2.45
C ASP A 116 -0.95 -38.16 2.15
N GLU A 117 -0.32 -38.09 0.98
CA GLU A 117 0.80 -38.96 0.60
C GLU A 117 2.06 -38.67 1.45
N GLU A 118 2.35 -37.39 1.72
CA GLU A 118 3.47 -36.98 2.56
C GLU A 118 3.24 -37.34 4.04
N LEU A 119 1.99 -37.22 4.52
CA LEU A 119 1.60 -37.65 5.86
C LEU A 119 1.71 -39.17 5.99
N GLN A 120 1.25 -39.90 4.99
CA GLN A 120 1.29 -41.36 4.97
C GLN A 120 2.74 -41.86 4.90
N ALA A 121 3.60 -41.26 4.08
CA ALA A 121 5.02 -41.62 4.01
C ALA A 121 5.75 -41.40 5.35
N LEU A 122 5.42 -40.32 6.07
CA LEU A 122 5.94 -40.07 7.41
C LEU A 122 5.38 -41.08 8.42
N SER A 123 4.13 -41.50 8.29
CA SER A 123 3.52 -42.50 9.17
C SER A 123 4.08 -43.91 8.92
N ASP A 124 4.27 -44.30 7.66
CA ASP A 124 4.68 -45.65 7.24
C ASP A 124 6.15 -45.92 7.56
N GLY A 125 7.02 -44.91 7.46
CA GLY A 125 8.41 -45.01 7.90
C GLY A 125 8.57 -45.24 9.41
N TRP A 126 7.53 -44.93 10.18
CA TRP A 126 7.48 -45.04 11.64
C TRP A 126 6.43 -46.07 12.03
N SER A 127 6.66 -47.31 11.57
CA SER A 127 5.76 -48.47 11.52
C SER A 127 5.05 -48.91 12.83
N ILE A 128 5.13 -48.20 13.95
CA ILE A 128 4.42 -48.60 15.19
C ILE A 128 3.92 -47.37 15.94
N MET A 129 2.67 -46.99 15.72
CA MET A 129 1.93 -45.97 16.48
C MET A 129 1.53 -46.47 17.88
N PHE A 130 2.49 -46.99 18.66
CA PHE A 130 2.30 -47.28 20.09
C PHE A 130 3.60 -47.06 20.87
N GLY A 131 3.63 -45.96 21.64
CA GLY A 131 4.56 -45.71 22.75
C GLY A 131 5.95 -45.16 22.38
N GLY A 132 6.30 -43.98 22.92
CA GLY A 132 7.65 -43.42 22.94
C GLY A 132 8.03 -42.45 21.81
N TYR A 133 7.58 -42.70 20.57
CA TYR A 133 8.07 -42.01 19.37
C TYR A 133 7.17 -40.89 18.81
N VAL A 134 6.10 -40.53 19.52
CA VAL A 134 5.16 -39.47 19.09
C VAL A 134 5.84 -38.11 18.96
N GLN A 135 6.83 -37.83 19.80
CA GLN A 135 7.57 -36.56 19.78
C GLN A 135 8.46 -36.44 18.54
N ASP A 136 9.08 -37.54 18.11
CA ASP A 136 9.93 -37.55 16.92
C ASP A 136 9.10 -37.40 15.63
N PHE A 137 7.93 -38.02 15.58
CA PHE A 137 6.97 -37.84 14.49
C PHE A 137 6.44 -36.40 14.42
N ALA A 138 6.08 -35.80 15.56
CA ALA A 138 5.68 -34.40 15.64
C ALA A 138 6.80 -33.46 15.14
N LYS A 139 8.05 -33.73 15.52
CA LYS A 139 9.22 -32.99 15.05
C LYS A 139 9.44 -33.15 13.54
N ALA A 140 9.26 -34.36 12.99
CA ALA A 140 9.38 -34.59 11.55
C ALA A 140 8.32 -33.81 10.74
N ILE A 141 7.08 -33.73 11.24
CA ILE A 141 6.04 -32.87 10.66
C ILE A 141 6.46 -31.40 10.71
N GLU A 142 6.93 -30.92 11.86
CA GLU A 142 7.39 -29.53 12.00
C GLU A 142 8.53 -29.19 11.05
N ASP A 143 9.53 -30.07 10.93
CA ASP A 143 10.69 -29.86 10.07
C ASP A 143 10.26 -29.83 8.59
N ARG A 144 9.36 -30.72 8.18
CA ARG A 144 8.81 -30.72 6.82
C ARG A 144 7.98 -29.47 6.51
N LEU A 145 7.24 -28.96 7.50
CA LEU A 145 6.51 -27.70 7.39
C LEU A 145 7.45 -26.49 7.33
N LYS A 146 8.56 -26.49 8.09
CA LYS A 146 9.58 -25.43 8.05
C LYS A 146 10.29 -25.40 6.69
N GLU A 147 10.67 -26.55 6.14
CA GLU A 147 11.25 -26.67 4.80
C GLU A 147 10.33 -26.06 3.73
N LYS A 148 9.04 -26.42 3.73
CA LYS A 148 8.07 -25.93 2.75
C LYS A 148 7.77 -24.44 2.86
N ASN A 149 7.82 -23.90 4.07
CA ASN A 149 7.43 -22.51 4.34
C ASN A 149 8.63 -21.55 4.50
N GLY A 150 9.86 -22.05 4.37
CA GLY A 150 11.06 -21.22 4.24
C GLY A 150 11.79 -20.87 5.53
N GLY A 151 11.61 -21.65 6.61
CA GLY A 151 12.40 -21.55 7.85
C GLY A 151 12.03 -20.39 8.77
#